data_AF-A0A7N2L5J6-F1
#
_entry.id   AF-A0A7N2L5J6-F1
#
_cell.length_a   1.000
_cell.length_b   1.000
_cell.length_c   1.000
_cell.angle_alpha   90.00
_cell.angle_beta   90.00
_cell.angle_gamma   90.00
#
_symmetry.space_group_name_H-M   'P 1'
#
loop_
_entity.id
_entity.type
_entity.pdbx_description
1 polymer ?
#
loop_
_entity_poly.entity_id
_entity_poly.type
_entity_poly.pdbx_seq_one_letter_code
_entity_poly.pdbx_strand_id
1 'polypeptide(L)'
;MNRHSPELLKFLVPLLFFHFHTSYGDVGTAALNSPPYLPTTCYGNGSDESQFPSSNFFAAASDAIWANGTARGRLYLVRCITSTSTPYACNQNQTIQIKIVGYIGRAPFAHSTYNATMILSNTAFGTIANSSTGSSYINIEFEQITPSSQNFQFVEQGHHHHAKQTSLQVRHF
;
A
#
# COMPACT_ATOMS: atom_id res chain seq x y z
N MET A 1 -18.51 -46.17 -32.27
CA MET A 1 -19.25 -44.91 -32.05
C MET A 1 -19.31 -44.65 -30.55
N ASN A 2 -18.34 -43.89 -30.02
CA ASN A 2 -18.22 -43.60 -28.59
C ASN A 2 -19.21 -42.49 -28.20
N ARG A 3 -20.24 -42.87 -27.44
CA ARG A 3 -21.28 -41.98 -26.94
C ARG A 3 -20.74 -41.25 -25.70
N HIS A 4 -20.12 -40.09 -25.93
CA HIS A 4 -19.65 -39.21 -24.86
C HIS A 4 -20.87 -38.70 -24.07
N SER A 5 -20.93 -39.05 -22.78
CA SER A 5 -22.00 -38.66 -21.87
C SER A 5 -21.82 -37.19 -21.45
N PRO A 6 -22.77 -36.28 -21.77
CA PRO A 6 -22.62 -34.83 -21.56
C PRO A 6 -22.81 -34.38 -20.10
N GLU A 7 -23.08 -35.30 -19.17
CA GLU A 7 -23.41 -34.96 -17.78
C GLU A 7 -22.17 -34.68 -16.90
N LEU A 8 -20.99 -35.21 -17.27
CA LEU A 8 -19.75 -34.95 -16.54
C LEU A 8 -19.18 -33.54 -16.78
N LEU A 9 -19.53 -32.93 -17.93
CA LEU A 9 -19.07 -31.58 -18.28
C LEU A 9 -19.76 -30.50 -17.43
N LYS A 10 -20.96 -30.78 -16.90
CA LYS A 10 -21.76 -29.83 -16.11
C LYS A 10 -21.22 -29.59 -14.70
N PHE A 11 -20.46 -30.55 -14.15
CA PHE A 11 -19.89 -30.44 -12.80
C PHE A 11 -18.51 -29.78 -12.75
N LEU A 12 -17.86 -29.56 -13.91
CA LEU A 12 -16.53 -28.93 -14.00
C LEU A 12 -16.57 -27.39 -14.12
N VAL A 13 -17.74 -26.83 -14.48
CA VAL A 13 -17.93 -25.39 -14.71
C VAL A 13 -17.96 -24.53 -13.43
N PRO A 14 -18.48 -24.98 -12.26
CA PRO A 14 -18.57 -24.10 -11.08
C PRO A 14 -17.26 -24.02 -10.29
N LEU A 15 -16.26 -24.88 -10.56
CA LEU A 15 -14.96 -24.87 -9.86
C LEU A 15 -13.98 -23.81 -10.41
N LEU A 16 -14.29 -23.20 -11.55
CA LEU A 16 -13.47 -22.18 -12.21
C LEU A 16 -13.75 -20.73 -11.75
N PHE A 17 -14.75 -20.53 -10.88
CA PHE A 17 -15.06 -19.22 -10.30
C PHE A 17 -14.50 -19.07 -8.88
N PHE A 18 -13.25 -19.53 -8.64
CA PHE A 18 -12.47 -18.98 -7.54
C PHE A 18 -12.34 -17.48 -7.80
N HIS A 19 -13.17 -16.70 -7.10
CA HIS A 19 -13.09 -15.26 -7.09
C HIS A 19 -11.75 -14.92 -6.44
N PHE A 20 -10.72 -14.75 -7.25
CA PHE A 20 -9.54 -14.02 -6.85
C PHE A 20 -10.00 -12.59 -6.61
N HIS A 21 -10.32 -12.25 -5.36
CA HIS A 21 -10.41 -10.87 -4.94
C HIS A 21 -8.99 -10.29 -4.97
N THR A 22 -8.52 -9.93 -6.16
CA THR A 22 -7.38 -9.01 -6.31
C THR A 22 -7.89 -7.63 -5.92
N SER A 23 -7.71 -7.24 -4.66
CA SER A 23 -7.63 -5.81 -4.35
C SER A 23 -6.43 -5.28 -5.13
N TYR A 24 -6.64 -4.27 -5.97
CA TYR A 24 -5.59 -3.71 -6.79
C TYR A 24 -4.89 -2.63 -5.96
N GLY A 25 -3.81 -3.01 -5.26
CA GLY A 25 -2.87 -2.02 -4.73
C GLY A 25 -1.98 -1.50 -5.85
N ASP A 26 -1.60 -0.23 -5.78
CA ASP A 26 -0.57 0.31 -6.66
C ASP A 26 0.79 -0.25 -6.24
N VAL A 27 1.67 -0.46 -7.22
CA VAL A 27 3.04 -0.91 -6.97
C VAL A 27 4.01 0.24 -7.14
N GLY A 28 5.04 0.23 -6.31
CA GLY A 28 6.06 1.25 -6.34
C GLY A 28 7.23 0.86 -5.48
N THR A 29 7.90 1.87 -4.97
CA THR A 29 9.15 1.68 -4.27
C THR A 29 9.24 2.55 -3.02
N ALA A 30 9.87 2.00 -1.99
CA ALA A 30 10.11 2.69 -0.75
C ALA A 30 11.60 2.80 -0.46
N ALA A 31 12.05 4.00 -0.06
CA ALA A 31 13.38 4.21 0.49
C ALA A 31 13.33 4.41 2.00
N LEU A 32 14.41 4.03 2.69
CA LEU A 32 14.63 4.31 4.10
C LEU A 32 15.05 5.78 4.29
N ASN A 33 14.48 6.45 5.29
CA ASN A 33 14.99 7.72 5.80
C ASN A 33 15.23 7.72 7.31
N SER A 34 16.42 8.17 7.66
CA SER A 34 16.83 8.39 9.04
C SER A 34 16.52 9.83 9.47
N PRO A 35 16.39 10.11 10.77
CA PRO A 35 16.25 11.48 11.26
C PRO A 35 17.38 12.40 10.76
N PRO A 36 17.16 13.72 10.66
CA PRO A 36 15.99 14.45 11.16
C PRO A 36 14.73 14.29 10.28
N TYR A 37 13.55 14.32 10.90
CA TYR A 37 12.25 14.23 10.20
C TYR A 37 11.52 15.56 10.06
N LEU A 38 12.05 16.62 10.67
CA LEU A 38 11.52 17.98 10.64
C LEU A 38 12.45 18.90 9.83
N PRO A 39 11.92 20.01 9.28
CA PRO A 39 10.48 20.33 9.17
C PRO A 39 9.78 19.44 8.14
N THR A 40 8.45 19.41 8.14
CA THR A 40 7.68 18.69 7.11
C THR A 40 6.91 19.63 6.19
N THR A 41 6.53 19.14 5.02
CA THR A 41 5.78 19.93 4.04
C THR A 41 4.28 19.95 4.30
N CYS A 42 3.78 19.08 5.19
CA CYS A 42 2.39 19.07 5.62
C CYS A 42 2.10 20.14 6.69
N TYR A 43 3.04 20.35 7.61
CA TYR A 43 2.80 21.16 8.82
C TYR A 43 3.78 22.34 8.97
N GLY A 44 4.52 22.66 7.91
CA GLY A 44 5.30 23.88 7.79
C GLY A 44 6.70 23.83 8.40
N ASN A 45 7.30 25.00 8.58
CA ASN A 45 8.72 25.19 8.90
C ASN A 45 9.06 24.92 10.37
N GLY A 46 8.14 24.31 11.12
CA GLY A 46 8.21 24.17 12.57
C GLY A 46 8.88 22.89 13.04
N SER A 47 9.14 22.85 14.34
CA SER A 47 9.64 21.69 15.09
C SER A 47 8.52 20.89 15.76
N ASP A 48 7.30 20.95 15.23
CA ASP A 48 6.13 20.29 15.84
C ASP A 48 6.16 18.79 15.57
N GLU A 49 6.51 18.00 16.58
CA GLU A 49 6.54 16.55 16.50
C GLU A 49 5.14 15.92 16.61
N SER A 50 4.12 16.65 17.06
CA SER A 50 2.76 16.12 17.24
C SER A 50 2.09 15.68 15.93
N GLN A 51 2.66 16.07 14.80
CA GLN A 51 2.22 15.66 13.47
C GLN A 51 2.44 14.17 13.17
N PHE A 52 3.44 13.55 13.82
CA PHE A 52 3.81 12.17 13.59
C PHE A 52 2.87 11.24 14.38
N PRO A 53 2.43 10.12 13.79
CA PRO A 53 1.69 9.11 14.55
C PRO A 53 2.59 8.51 15.64
N SER A 54 2.00 8.12 16.78
CA SER A 54 2.74 7.52 17.92
C SER A 54 3.48 6.23 17.55
N SER A 55 3.04 5.52 16.51
CA SER A 55 3.73 4.34 15.96
C SER A 55 5.01 4.67 15.19
N ASN A 56 5.26 5.95 14.92
CA ASN A 56 6.27 6.43 13.97
C ASN A 56 6.11 5.86 12.56
N PHE A 57 4.91 5.39 12.17
CA PHE A 57 4.60 4.95 10.82
C PHE A 57 4.16 6.12 9.94
N PHE A 58 5.14 6.79 9.33
CA PHE A 58 4.89 7.89 8.41
C PHE A 58 5.83 7.85 7.21
N ALA A 59 5.47 8.63 6.18
CA ALA A 59 6.25 8.72 4.97
C ALA A 59 6.19 10.12 4.33
N ALA A 60 7.17 10.41 3.48
CA ALA A 60 7.05 11.42 2.44
C ALA A 60 6.66 10.78 1.10
N ALA A 61 5.89 11.50 0.29
CA ALA A 61 5.36 11.03 -0.98
C ALA A 61 6.03 11.73 -2.18
N SER A 62 6.23 11.01 -3.28
CA SER A 62 6.59 11.60 -4.57
C SER A 62 5.40 12.31 -5.21
N ASP A 63 5.61 13.01 -6.34
CA ASP A 63 4.54 13.72 -7.06
C ASP A 63 3.34 12.84 -7.39
N ALA A 64 3.57 11.56 -7.71
CA ALA A 64 2.53 10.61 -8.07
C ALA A 64 1.47 10.43 -6.96
N ILE A 65 1.90 10.52 -5.70
CA ILE A 65 1.01 10.42 -4.52
C ILE A 65 0.69 11.81 -3.97
N TRP A 66 1.68 12.70 -3.91
CA TRP A 66 1.58 13.99 -3.24
C TRP A 66 0.45 14.86 -3.81
N ALA A 67 0.27 14.81 -5.14
CA ALA A 67 -0.82 15.48 -5.86
C ALA A 67 -1.01 16.93 -5.41
N ASN A 68 0.04 17.74 -5.54
CA ASN A 68 0.12 19.14 -5.11
C ASN A 68 -0.30 19.37 -3.63
N GLY A 69 0.01 18.40 -2.77
CA GLY A 69 -0.28 18.46 -1.34
C GLY A 69 -1.71 18.15 -0.96
N THR A 70 -2.49 17.53 -1.86
CA THR A 70 -3.79 16.96 -1.50
C THR A 70 -3.65 15.68 -0.68
N ALA A 71 -2.48 15.02 -0.72
CA ALA A 71 -2.19 13.82 0.06
C ALA A 71 -1.69 14.07 1.49
N ARG A 72 -1.57 15.33 1.92
CA ARG A 72 -1.16 15.69 3.28
C ARG A 72 -2.04 14.98 4.32
N GLY A 73 -1.42 14.30 5.27
CA GLY A 73 -2.10 13.61 6.36
C GLY A 73 -2.92 12.37 5.96
N ARG A 74 -2.97 12.01 4.68
CA ARG A 74 -3.67 10.80 4.23
C ARG A 74 -2.99 9.55 4.75
N LEU A 75 -3.79 8.51 4.93
CA LEU A 75 -3.36 7.20 5.39
C LEU A 75 -3.27 6.23 4.22
N TYR A 76 -2.24 5.39 4.24
CA TYR A 76 -2.02 4.35 3.24
C TYR A 76 -1.72 3.03 3.94
N LEU A 77 -2.22 1.92 3.40
CA LEU A 77 -1.70 0.60 3.68
C LEU A 77 -0.47 0.38 2.80
N VAL A 78 0.61 -0.14 3.37
CA VAL A 78 1.86 -0.41 2.66
C VAL A 78 2.42 -1.75 3.10
N ARG A 79 2.84 -2.57 2.13
CA ARG A 79 3.57 -3.82 2.37
C ARG A 79 4.75 -3.95 1.42
N CYS A 80 5.80 -4.60 1.89
CA CYS A 80 6.94 -4.96 1.04
C CYS A 80 6.57 -6.10 0.10
N ILE A 81 7.07 -6.06 -1.14
CA ILE A 81 6.96 -7.15 -2.12
C ILE A 81 8.35 -7.60 -2.57
N THR A 82 8.56 -8.91 -2.62
CA THR A 82 9.81 -9.50 -3.10
C THR A 82 9.77 -9.64 -4.62
N SER A 83 10.93 -9.51 -5.27
CA SER A 83 11.12 -9.85 -6.67
C SER A 83 12.14 -10.97 -6.81
N THR A 84 12.27 -11.52 -8.03
CA THR A 84 13.31 -12.53 -8.33
C THR A 84 14.73 -12.01 -8.07
N SER A 85 14.96 -10.70 -8.20
CA SER A 85 16.25 -10.07 -7.90
C SER A 85 16.49 -9.80 -6.42
N THR A 86 15.43 -9.76 -5.59
CA THR A 86 15.51 -9.48 -4.15
C THR A 86 14.63 -10.44 -3.32
N PRO A 87 14.90 -11.76 -3.37
CA PRO A 87 14.00 -12.78 -2.80
C PRO A 87 13.83 -12.70 -1.28
N TYR A 88 14.74 -12.02 -0.58
CA TYR A 88 14.75 -11.90 0.89
C TYR A 88 14.55 -10.46 1.38
N ALA A 89 14.10 -9.53 0.52
CA ALA A 89 14.00 -8.12 0.87
C ALA A 89 12.94 -7.79 1.94
N CYS A 90 11.93 -8.64 2.11
CA CYS A 90 10.76 -8.33 2.92
C CYS A 90 10.65 -9.19 4.18
N ASN A 91 10.15 -8.58 5.26
CA ASN A 91 9.60 -9.33 6.37
C ASN A 91 8.26 -9.93 5.95
N GLN A 92 7.99 -11.18 6.36
CA GLN A 92 6.81 -11.90 5.90
C GLN A 92 5.51 -11.34 6.50
N ASN A 93 4.48 -11.24 5.66
CA ASN A 93 3.09 -10.92 6.04
C ASN A 93 2.92 -9.62 6.84
N GLN A 94 3.79 -8.63 6.63
CA GLN A 94 3.67 -7.32 7.27
C GLN A 94 3.00 -6.31 6.33
N THR A 95 1.83 -5.81 6.73
CA THR A 95 1.18 -4.63 6.12
C THR A 95 1.01 -3.59 7.20
N ILE A 96 1.48 -2.37 6.97
CA ILE A 96 1.43 -1.27 7.93
C ILE A 96 0.58 -0.13 7.39
N GLN A 97 -0.11 0.56 8.30
CA GLN A 97 -0.74 1.84 8.00
C GLN A 97 0.26 2.97 8.24
N ILE A 98 0.55 3.75 7.21
CA ILE A 98 1.41 4.94 7.29
C ILE A 98 0.63 6.22 7.07
N LYS A 99 1.11 7.34 7.63
CA LYS A 99 0.61 8.69 7.37
C LYS A 99 1.57 9.47 6.47
N ILE A 100 1.04 10.15 5.45
CA ILE A 100 1.85 11.08 4.65
C ILE A 100 2.08 12.37 5.42
N VAL A 101 3.35 12.67 5.70
CA VAL A 101 3.77 13.89 6.43
C VAL A 101 4.64 14.81 5.58
N GLY A 102 5.21 14.32 4.48
CA GLY A 102 6.18 15.06 3.67
C GLY A 102 6.01 14.90 2.17
N TYR A 103 6.75 15.71 1.43
CA TYR A 103 6.93 15.62 -0.02
C TYR A 103 8.40 15.32 -0.31
N ILE A 104 8.64 14.35 -1.18
CA ILE A 104 9.98 14.02 -1.66
C ILE A 104 10.49 15.17 -2.53
N GLY A 105 11.70 15.65 -2.28
CA GLY A 105 12.26 16.83 -2.97
C GLY A 105 12.23 18.12 -2.14
N ARG A 106 11.72 18.05 -0.90
CA ARG A 106 11.93 19.09 0.13
C ARG A 106 12.61 18.48 1.34
N ALA A 107 13.54 19.22 1.96
CA ALA A 107 14.22 18.78 3.17
C ALA A 107 13.18 18.41 4.26
N PRO A 108 13.43 17.35 5.05
CA PRO A 108 14.61 16.46 5.01
C PRO A 108 14.52 15.33 3.96
N PHE A 109 13.42 15.22 3.21
CA PHE A 109 13.15 14.16 2.23
C PHE A 109 13.67 14.46 0.81
N ALA A 110 14.63 15.38 0.67
CA ALA A 110 15.13 15.83 -0.62
C ALA A 110 16.15 14.88 -1.28
N HIS A 111 16.63 13.86 -0.56
CA HIS A 111 17.84 13.10 -0.91
C HIS A 111 17.64 11.57 -1.03
N SER A 112 16.53 11.06 -1.57
CA SER A 112 16.57 9.66 -2.02
C SER A 112 17.31 9.57 -3.34
N THR A 113 18.41 8.81 -3.36
CA THR A 113 19.21 8.44 -4.55
C THR A 113 18.44 7.59 -5.57
N TYR A 114 17.17 7.31 -5.28
CA TYR A 114 16.25 6.53 -6.08
C TYR A 114 14.95 7.32 -6.14
N ASN A 115 14.32 7.41 -7.31
CA ASN A 115 13.00 8.04 -7.52
C ASN A 115 11.91 7.22 -6.80
N ALA A 116 11.95 7.21 -5.47
CA ALA A 116 11.10 6.42 -4.62
C ALA A 116 9.66 6.92 -4.73
N THR A 117 8.71 5.99 -4.73
CA THR A 117 7.29 6.34 -4.63
C THR A 117 6.98 6.93 -3.25
N MET A 118 7.58 6.36 -2.21
CA MET A 118 7.51 6.87 -0.84
C MET A 118 8.89 6.81 -0.16
N ILE A 119 9.17 7.74 0.74
CA ILE A 119 10.29 7.66 1.68
C ILE A 119 9.72 7.38 3.06
N LEU A 120 9.98 6.18 3.60
CA LEU A 120 9.45 5.72 4.88
C LEU A 120 10.35 6.16 6.04
N SER A 121 9.74 6.39 7.21
CA SER A 121 10.48 6.50 8.46
C SER A 121 11.28 5.22 8.74
N ASN A 122 12.29 5.31 9.61
CA ASN A 122 13.12 4.16 9.97
C ASN A 122 12.28 3.04 10.61
N THR A 123 11.34 3.42 11.47
CA THR A 123 10.42 2.48 12.11
C THR A 123 9.51 1.78 11.09
N ALA A 124 8.90 2.52 10.17
CA ALA A 124 8.05 1.93 9.13
C ALA A 124 8.85 1.01 8.19
N PHE A 125 10.00 1.46 7.71
CA PHE A 125 10.86 0.68 6.81
C PHE A 125 11.34 -0.60 7.50
N GLY A 126 11.87 -0.50 8.72
CA GLY A 126 12.37 -1.65 9.48
C GLY A 126 11.29 -2.67 9.86
N THR A 127 10.02 -2.27 9.92
CA THR A 127 8.90 -3.21 10.11
C THR A 127 8.66 -4.08 8.88
N ILE A 128 8.71 -3.53 7.67
CA ILE A 128 8.36 -4.28 6.45
C ILE A 128 9.56 -4.82 5.67
N ALA A 129 10.74 -4.21 5.81
CA ALA A 129 11.97 -4.62 5.13
C ALA A 129 12.83 -5.52 6.01
N ASN A 130 13.48 -6.50 5.40
CA ASN A 130 14.42 -7.37 6.08
C ASN A 130 15.79 -6.69 6.23
N SER A 131 16.10 -6.29 7.46
CA SER A 131 17.33 -5.57 7.82
C SER A 131 18.61 -6.38 7.53
N SER A 132 18.55 -7.72 7.52
CA SER A 132 19.72 -8.56 7.23
C SER A 132 20.27 -8.39 5.81
N THR A 133 19.46 -7.86 4.88
CA THR A 133 19.87 -7.61 3.50
C THR A 133 20.72 -6.34 3.33
N GLY A 134 20.74 -5.46 4.34
CA GLY A 134 21.40 -4.14 4.26
C GLY A 134 20.79 -3.19 3.21
N SER A 135 19.64 -3.54 2.63
CA SER A 135 18.99 -2.73 1.59
C SER A 135 18.32 -1.49 2.20
N SER A 136 18.60 -0.32 1.63
CA SER A 136 17.93 0.94 1.97
C SER A 136 16.73 1.26 1.05
N TYR A 137 16.36 0.30 0.21
CA TYR A 137 15.28 0.42 -0.77
C TYR A 137 14.58 -0.92 -0.99
N ILE A 138 13.26 -0.90 -1.14
CA ILE A 138 12.43 -2.09 -1.37
C ILE A 138 11.32 -1.77 -2.37
N ASN A 139 10.79 -2.81 -3.02
CA ASN A 139 9.54 -2.70 -3.76
C ASN A 139 8.39 -2.81 -2.77
N ILE A 140 7.33 -2.03 -3.00
CA ILE A 140 6.13 -2.02 -2.16
C ILE A 140 4.87 -2.15 -3.01
N GLU A 141 3.84 -2.71 -2.40
CA GLU A 141 2.46 -2.45 -2.80
C GLU A 141 1.85 -1.49 -1.77
N PHE A 142 1.02 -0.56 -2.23
CA PHE A 142 0.33 0.39 -1.39
C PHE A 142 -1.06 0.74 -1.89
N GLU A 143 -1.94 1.11 -0.96
CA GLU A 143 -3.30 1.57 -1.27
C GLU A 143 -3.68 2.72 -0.32
N GLN A 144 -4.33 3.75 -0.84
CA GLN A 144 -4.89 4.81 0.01
C GLN A 144 -6.07 4.26 0.81
N ILE A 145 -6.07 4.49 2.13
CA ILE A 145 -7.24 4.18 2.95
C ILE A 145 -8.34 5.20 2.65
N THR A 146 -9.36 4.73 1.94
CA THR A 146 -10.60 5.48 1.69
C THR A 146 -11.75 4.89 2.50
N PRO A 147 -12.85 5.63 2.74
CA PRO A 147 -14.05 5.07 3.36
C PRO A 147 -14.58 3.81 2.65
N SER A 148 -14.38 3.70 1.33
CA SER A 148 -14.68 2.49 0.57
C SER A 148 -13.68 1.35 0.81
N SER A 149 -12.39 1.64 1.00
CA SER A 149 -11.37 0.61 1.32
C SER A 149 -11.58 0.00 2.72
N GLN A 150 -12.16 0.76 3.65
CA GLN A 150 -12.49 0.26 5.00
C GLN A 150 -13.60 -0.82 4.98
N ASN A 151 -14.51 -0.80 4.00
CA ASN A 151 -15.51 -1.85 3.83
C ASN A 151 -14.91 -3.18 3.36
N PHE A 152 -13.66 -3.21 2.90
CA PHE A 152 -13.00 -4.43 2.45
C PHE A 152 -12.34 -5.21 3.62
N GLN A 153 -11.92 -4.52 4.70
CA GLN A 153 -11.32 -5.20 5.86
C GLN A 153 -12.34 -5.78 6.86
N PHE A 154 -13.61 -5.40 6.80
CA PHE A 154 -14.65 -5.88 7.74
C PHE A 154 -15.48 -7.07 7.23
N VAL A 155 -15.23 -7.59 6.03
CA VAL A 155 -15.87 -8.84 5.55
C VAL A 155 -15.01 -10.05 5.90
N GLU A 156 -14.76 -10.29 7.18
CA GLU A 156 -14.25 -11.60 7.63
C GLU A 156 -15.02 -12.25 8.78
N GLN A 157 -16.02 -11.60 9.38
CA GLN A 157 -16.84 -12.25 10.42
C GLN A 157 -18.32 -11.90 10.26
N GLY A 158 -19.11 -12.93 9.93
CA GLY A 158 -20.43 -12.79 9.35
C GLY A 158 -21.52 -12.25 10.28
N HIS A 159 -22.54 -11.66 9.65
CA HIS A 159 -23.95 -11.96 9.88
C HIS A 159 -24.77 -11.36 8.73
N HIS A 160 -25.78 -12.11 8.28
CA HIS A 160 -26.76 -11.72 7.27
C HIS A 160 -27.31 -10.32 7.55
N HIS A 161 -27.21 -9.39 6.59
CA HIS A 161 -28.28 -8.44 6.28
C HIS A 161 -28.09 -7.85 4.88
N HIS A 162 -29.16 -7.95 4.08
CA HIS A 162 -29.30 -7.39 2.74
C HIS A 162 -28.97 -5.90 2.68
N ALA A 163 -28.10 -5.49 1.76
CA ALA A 163 -28.08 -4.12 1.25
C ALA A 163 -27.73 -4.09 -0.25
N LYS A 164 -28.54 -3.33 -0.97
CA LYS A 164 -28.68 -3.17 -2.43
C LYS A 164 -27.39 -3.06 -3.24
N GLN A 165 -27.29 -3.91 -4.25
CA GLN A 165 -26.42 -3.82 -5.40
C GLN A 165 -26.71 -2.54 -6.19
N THR A 166 -25.73 -1.62 -6.26
CA THR A 166 -25.79 -0.45 -7.16
C THR A 166 -24.76 -0.68 -8.27
N SER A 167 -25.24 -0.88 -9.49
CA SER A 167 -24.46 -1.15 -10.70
C SER A 167 -23.60 0.06 -11.07
N LEU A 168 -22.29 -0.15 -11.28
CA LEU A 168 -21.39 0.85 -11.87
C LEU A 168 -21.49 0.82 -13.40
N GLN A 169 -21.70 2.00 -14.00
CA GLN A 169 -21.52 2.23 -15.44
C GLN A 169 -20.04 2.44 -15.74
N VAL A 170 -19.51 1.67 -16.71
CA VAL A 170 -18.14 1.76 -17.20
C VAL A 170 -18.07 2.90 -18.23
N ARG A 171 -17.37 4.01 -17.90
CA ARG A 171 -16.90 4.94 -18.93
C ARG A 171 -15.58 4.43 -19.47
N HIS A 172 -15.58 4.08 -20.75
CA HIS A 172 -14.36 3.87 -21.53
C HIS A 172 -13.83 5.24 -21.98
N PHE A 173 -12.51 5.41 -21.93
CA PHE A 173 -11.79 6.36 -22.79
C PHE A 173 -11.11 5.57 -23.90
#